data_AF-A0A021VVE7-F1
#
_entry.id   AF-A0A021VVE7-F1
#
_cell.length_a   1.000
_cell.length_b   1.000
_cell.length_c   1.000
_cell.angle_alpha   90.00
_cell.angle_beta   90.00
_cell.angle_gamma   90.00
#
_symmetry.space_group_name_H-M   'P 1'
#
loop_
_entity.id
_entity.type
_entity.pdbx_description
1 polymer ?
#
loop_
_entity_poly.entity_id
_entity_poly.type
_entity_poly.pdbx_seq_one_letter_code
_entity_poly.pdbx_strand_id
1 'polypeptide(L)'
;MHVSDIVEYWARFRRDDATGQWTHPDDRAVLAGQHSFNFDYPTCPYLGPVTSAKVVILGANGGYSPTETPKEFPDAEAFERYLGRIRDPEGADWSNVSPYYDRVNYGPLVYRGDAAWINASPYRSPRISAERDNQRLVRSLPSSVFLRRWLLEAVVPLAARGERLVVVKRPGLWRLPPEVRTAPGVLVDPAPISPQLTSAPWNAVQGFLTGRGPAPAAQPPSPQDPPRRSRTAAVVSPVAARRTPRGTETVAAGTAQSQVAPLMRVCEALGLTLLTPDAAWPGYGKVVHLGGARSIYLNRTNADVRSSPSEVAAWQRAGLGTVRPNNDRYLRVML
;
A
#
# COMPACT_ATOMS: atom_id res chain seq x y z
N MET A 1 1.04 0.41 -26.07
CA MET A 1 2.03 0.68 -25.01
C MET A 1 2.55 -0.67 -24.52
N HIS A 2 3.86 -0.86 -24.46
CA HIS A 2 4.49 -2.05 -23.88
C HIS A 2 4.82 -1.82 -22.41
N VAL A 3 5.06 -2.90 -21.66
CA VAL A 3 5.43 -2.80 -20.24
C VAL A 3 6.77 -2.09 -20.08
N SER A 4 7.72 -2.32 -20.98
CA SER A 4 9.06 -1.72 -20.98
C SER A 4 9.06 -0.20 -21.19
N ASP A 5 8.00 0.37 -21.77
CA ASP A 5 7.91 1.81 -22.05
C ASP A 5 8.11 2.66 -20.78
N ILE A 6 7.79 2.12 -19.60
CA ILE A 6 8.02 2.80 -18.31
C ILE A 6 9.51 3.04 -18.03
N VAL A 7 10.38 2.09 -18.40
CA VAL A 7 11.82 2.18 -18.19
C VAL A 7 12.41 3.21 -19.15
N GLU A 8 12.04 3.16 -20.43
CA GLU A 8 12.46 4.13 -21.44
C GLU A 8 12.03 5.55 -21.08
N TYR A 9 10.78 5.70 -20.62
CA TYR A 9 10.27 7.00 -20.19
C TYR A 9 11.10 7.56 -19.04
N TRP A 10 11.31 6.76 -17.99
CA TRP A 10 12.02 7.18 -16.79
C TRP A 10 13.55 7.22 -16.94
N ALA A 11 14.13 6.62 -17.98
CA ALA A 11 15.56 6.76 -18.27
C ALA A 11 15.97 8.20 -18.62
N ARG A 12 15.02 9.04 -19.07
CA ARG A 12 15.23 10.46 -19.40
C ARG A 12 15.31 11.36 -18.17
N PHE A 13 14.91 10.86 -17.00
CA PHE A 13 14.99 11.57 -15.74
C PHE A 13 16.46 11.86 -15.37
N ARG A 14 16.73 13.12 -15.01
CA ARG A 14 18.06 13.60 -14.65
C ARG A 14 17.97 14.81 -13.73
N ARG A 15 19.09 15.12 -13.08
CA ARG A 15 19.27 16.40 -12.39
C ARG A 15 19.30 17.51 -13.44
N ASP A 16 18.57 18.59 -13.21
CA ASP A 16 18.64 19.76 -14.06
C ASP A 16 19.91 20.56 -13.75
N ASP A 17 20.72 20.85 -14.76
CA ASP A 17 22.02 21.52 -14.57
C ASP A 17 21.86 22.98 -14.15
N ALA A 18 20.76 23.64 -14.53
CA ALA A 18 20.52 25.05 -14.22
C ALA A 18 19.97 25.23 -12.80
N THR A 19 19.10 24.33 -12.34
CA THR A 19 18.45 24.46 -11.03
C THR A 19 19.03 23.52 -9.97
N GLY A 20 19.80 22.51 -10.37
CA GLY A 20 20.27 21.44 -9.50
C GLY A 20 19.16 20.52 -9.00
N GLN A 21 17.94 20.62 -9.54
CA GLN A 21 16.75 19.88 -9.07
C GLN A 21 16.52 18.60 -9.85
N TRP A 22 16.08 17.55 -9.16
CA TRP A 22 15.69 16.29 -9.77
C TRP A 22 14.27 16.35 -10.30
N THR A 23 14.13 16.47 -11.63
CA THR A 23 12.83 16.48 -12.31
C THR A 23 12.84 15.69 -13.61
N HIS A 24 11.70 15.09 -13.95
CA HIS A 24 11.52 14.55 -15.29
C HIS A 24 11.35 15.73 -16.28
N PRO A 25 12.03 15.73 -17.45
CA PRO A 25 11.99 16.86 -18.38
C PRO A 25 10.57 17.29 -18.77
N ASP A 26 9.70 16.31 -19.07
CA ASP A 26 8.31 16.58 -19.46
C ASP A 26 7.48 17.28 -18.36
N ASP A 27 7.87 17.19 -17.09
CA ASP A 27 7.11 17.77 -15.98
C ASP A 27 7.50 19.22 -15.65
N ARG A 28 8.65 19.70 -16.14
CA ARG A 28 9.27 20.96 -15.69
C ARG A 28 8.35 22.17 -15.82
N ALA A 29 7.67 22.30 -16.96
CA ALA A 29 6.76 23.41 -17.19
C ALA A 29 5.58 23.43 -16.19
N VAL A 30 5.09 22.25 -15.79
CA VAL A 30 3.99 22.12 -14.82
C VAL A 30 4.50 22.36 -13.39
N LEU A 31 5.73 21.96 -13.09
CA LEU A 31 6.36 22.12 -11.79
C LEU A 31 6.92 23.53 -11.53
N ALA A 32 6.91 24.43 -12.52
CA ALA A 32 7.28 25.83 -12.30
C ALA A 32 6.28 26.61 -11.41
N GLY A 33 5.09 26.04 -11.16
CA GLY A 33 4.07 26.62 -10.28
C GLY A 33 4.29 26.36 -8.78
N GLN A 34 3.33 26.76 -7.95
CA GLN A 34 3.38 26.57 -6.50
C GLN A 34 3.20 25.09 -6.11
N HIS A 35 4.16 24.54 -5.37
CA HIS A 35 4.11 23.18 -4.82
C HIS A 35 5.03 23.03 -3.59
N SER A 36 4.94 21.89 -2.90
CA SER A 36 5.81 21.53 -1.77
C SER A 36 6.64 20.26 -2.00
N PHE A 37 6.75 19.78 -3.24
CA PHE A 37 7.65 18.67 -3.57
C PHE A 37 9.10 19.00 -3.22
N ASN A 38 9.81 18.01 -2.70
CA ASN A 38 11.27 18.08 -2.54
C ASN A 38 11.94 17.57 -3.82
N PHE A 39 12.83 18.38 -4.40
CA PHE A 39 13.60 18.04 -5.59
C PHE A 39 15.10 17.88 -5.34
N ASP A 40 15.51 17.88 -4.07
CA ASP A 40 16.92 17.69 -3.68
C ASP A 40 17.34 16.22 -3.89
N TYR A 41 16.36 15.31 -3.86
CA TYR A 41 16.55 13.87 -4.02
C TYR A 41 15.86 13.33 -5.27
N PRO A 42 16.31 12.18 -5.80
CA PRO A 42 15.74 11.62 -7.01
C PRO A 42 14.26 11.28 -6.88
N THR A 43 13.54 11.42 -8.00
CA THR A 43 12.17 10.92 -8.12
C THR A 43 12.12 9.42 -7.93
N CYS A 44 11.04 8.92 -7.35
CA CYS A 44 10.78 7.50 -7.13
C CYS A 44 9.51 7.06 -7.89
N PRO A 45 9.60 6.85 -9.21
CA PRO A 45 8.46 6.41 -10.00
C PRO A 45 8.05 4.97 -9.67
N TYR A 46 9.04 4.11 -9.45
CA TYR A 46 8.85 2.73 -9.05
C TYR A 46 10.03 2.16 -8.27
N LEU A 47 9.81 1.00 -7.67
CA LEU A 47 10.81 0.13 -7.04
C LEU A 47 10.54 -1.32 -7.43
N GLY A 48 11.59 -2.09 -7.64
CA GLY A 48 11.52 -3.49 -8.08
C GLY A 48 11.59 -3.65 -9.60
N PRO A 49 11.68 -4.90 -10.08
CA PRO A 49 11.80 -5.24 -11.50
C PRO A 49 10.48 -5.00 -12.24
N VAL A 50 10.19 -3.74 -12.57
CA VAL A 50 8.85 -3.31 -13.04
C VAL A 50 8.38 -4.02 -14.32
N THR A 51 9.31 -4.53 -15.14
CA THR A 51 9.00 -5.17 -16.42
C THR A 51 8.80 -6.68 -16.31
N SER A 52 9.30 -7.34 -15.26
CA SER A 52 9.07 -8.78 -15.02
C SER A 52 8.22 -9.11 -13.79
N ALA A 53 8.08 -8.18 -12.84
CA ALA A 53 7.38 -8.43 -11.57
C ALA A 53 5.96 -8.98 -11.78
N LYS A 54 5.68 -10.09 -11.10
CA LYS A 54 4.38 -10.77 -11.12
C LYS A 54 3.30 -9.95 -10.41
N VAL A 55 3.68 -9.18 -9.39
CA VAL A 55 2.76 -8.35 -8.61
C VAL A 55 3.11 -6.88 -8.80
N VAL A 56 2.12 -6.04 -9.11
CA VAL A 56 2.28 -4.58 -9.21
C VAL A 56 1.48 -3.92 -8.10
N ILE A 57 2.14 -3.18 -7.21
CA ILE A 57 1.52 -2.52 -6.07
C ILE A 57 1.51 -1.01 -6.32
N LEU A 58 0.32 -0.40 -6.27
CA LEU A 58 0.13 1.01 -6.58
C LEU A 58 0.11 1.88 -5.31
N GLY A 59 1.18 2.64 -5.14
CA GLY A 59 1.42 3.62 -4.09
C GLY A 59 0.97 5.05 -4.44
N ALA A 60 1.14 5.96 -3.48
CA ALA A 60 0.77 7.36 -3.66
C ALA A 60 1.94 8.19 -4.22
N ASN A 61 3.05 8.24 -3.48
CA ASN A 61 4.21 9.04 -3.82
C ASN A 61 5.51 8.40 -3.31
N GLY A 62 6.66 8.92 -3.77
CA GLY A 62 7.99 8.45 -3.37
C GLY A 62 8.36 8.61 -1.89
N GLY A 63 7.51 9.27 -1.09
CA GLY A 63 7.76 9.58 0.32
C GLY A 63 8.89 10.60 0.50
N TYR A 64 8.95 11.22 1.66
CA TYR A 64 10.09 12.05 2.06
C TYR A 64 10.15 12.07 3.58
N SER A 65 11.33 11.84 4.12
CA SER A 65 11.62 12.07 5.53
C SER A 65 12.84 12.97 5.61
N PRO A 66 12.75 14.14 6.29
CA PRO A 66 13.91 15.03 6.43
C PRO A 66 15.06 14.39 7.23
N THR A 67 14.81 13.28 7.95
CA THR A 67 15.84 12.56 8.70
C THR A 67 16.32 11.27 8.03
N GLU A 68 15.44 10.58 7.28
CA GLU A 68 15.79 9.28 6.69
C GLU A 68 16.21 9.40 5.23
N THR A 69 15.55 10.24 4.43
CA THR A 69 15.90 10.40 3.01
C THR A 69 17.33 10.88 2.80
N PRO A 70 17.91 11.81 3.59
CA PRO A 70 19.34 12.14 3.47
C PRO A 70 20.27 10.93 3.70
N LYS A 71 19.88 9.98 4.55
CA LYS A 71 20.67 8.77 4.82
C LYS A 71 20.59 7.76 3.66
N GLU A 72 19.54 7.82 2.85
CA GLU A 72 19.42 7.04 1.61
C GLU A 72 20.36 7.57 0.52
N PHE A 73 20.74 8.85 0.59
CA PHE A 73 21.55 9.56 -0.40
C PHE A 73 22.69 10.38 0.24
N PRO A 74 23.63 9.73 0.94
CA PRO A 74 24.72 10.43 1.65
C PRO A 74 25.75 11.07 0.70
N ASP A 75 25.87 10.54 -0.51
CA ASP A 75 26.90 10.92 -1.48
C ASP A 75 26.42 10.68 -2.93
N ALA A 76 27.18 11.19 -3.90
CA ALA A 76 26.88 11.05 -5.33
C ALA A 76 26.80 9.60 -5.82
N GLU A 77 27.54 8.67 -5.21
CA GLU A 77 27.49 7.26 -5.57
C GLU A 77 26.13 6.65 -5.23
N ALA A 78 25.54 7.03 -4.10
CA ALA A 78 24.18 6.62 -3.74
C ALA A 78 23.13 7.15 -4.73
N PHE A 79 23.29 8.37 -5.24
CA PHE A 79 22.43 8.88 -6.32
C PHE A 79 22.58 8.03 -7.59
N GLU A 80 23.80 7.80 -8.08
CA GLU A 80 24.03 7.03 -9.30
C GLU A 80 23.57 5.57 -9.18
N ARG A 81 23.81 4.92 -8.04
CA ARG A 81 23.29 3.58 -7.76
C ARG A 81 21.77 3.55 -7.83
N TYR A 82 21.09 4.55 -7.28
CA TYR A 82 19.63 4.65 -7.39
C TYR A 82 19.16 4.86 -8.84
N LEU A 83 19.83 5.72 -9.61
CA LEU A 83 19.51 5.93 -11.03
C LEU A 83 19.75 4.67 -11.86
N GLY A 84 20.82 3.92 -11.57
CA GLY A 84 21.11 2.62 -12.16
C GLY A 84 19.94 1.66 -12.00
N ARG A 85 19.35 1.59 -10.79
CA ARG A 85 18.16 0.77 -10.51
C ARG A 85 16.94 1.18 -11.34
N ILE A 86 16.78 2.46 -11.64
CA ILE A 86 15.68 2.93 -12.49
C ILE A 86 15.95 2.57 -13.96
N ARG A 87 17.18 2.74 -14.44
CA ARG A 87 17.56 2.49 -15.84
C ARG A 87 17.62 1.01 -16.21
N ASP A 88 18.05 0.16 -15.28
CA ASP A 88 18.06 -1.30 -15.41
C ASP A 88 17.38 -1.94 -14.19
N PRO A 89 16.04 -1.97 -14.15
CA PRO A 89 15.32 -2.47 -12.99
C PRO A 89 15.39 -3.99 -12.83
N GLU A 90 15.72 -4.73 -13.89
CA GLU A 90 15.71 -6.19 -13.89
C GLU A 90 17.02 -6.77 -13.34
N GLY A 91 18.15 -6.14 -13.67
CA GLY A 91 19.48 -6.52 -13.14
C GLY A 91 19.81 -5.92 -11.77
N ALA A 92 18.96 -5.02 -11.26
CA ALA A 92 19.23 -4.25 -10.06
C ALA A 92 19.02 -5.02 -8.74
N ASP A 93 19.91 -4.79 -7.78
CA ASP A 93 19.66 -5.15 -6.38
C ASP A 93 18.70 -4.13 -5.73
N TRP A 94 17.48 -4.57 -5.44
CA TRP A 94 16.45 -3.78 -4.78
C TRP A 94 16.47 -3.91 -3.25
N SER A 95 17.43 -4.64 -2.68
CA SER A 95 17.61 -4.68 -1.23
C SER A 95 17.96 -3.28 -0.69
N ASN A 96 17.45 -2.98 0.51
CA ASN A 96 17.82 -1.79 1.29
C ASN A 96 17.61 -0.45 0.55
N VAL A 97 16.70 -0.35 -0.42
CA VAL A 97 16.46 0.90 -1.15
C VAL A 97 15.89 1.99 -0.24
N SER A 98 15.08 1.61 0.75
CA SER A 98 14.62 2.52 1.81
C SER A 98 14.22 1.72 3.05
N PRO A 99 14.60 2.18 4.27
CA PRO A 99 14.19 1.56 5.54
C PRO A 99 12.67 1.47 5.74
N TYR A 100 11.90 2.25 4.96
CA TYR A 100 10.45 2.15 4.96
C TYR A 100 9.96 0.76 4.56
N TYR A 101 10.56 0.16 3.53
CA TYR A 101 10.10 -1.13 2.99
C TYR A 101 10.47 -2.31 3.88
N ASP A 102 11.45 -2.17 4.79
CA ASP A 102 11.76 -3.18 5.81
C ASP A 102 10.62 -3.38 6.81
N ARG A 103 9.73 -2.39 6.92
CA ARG A 103 8.66 -2.35 7.93
C ARG A 103 7.29 -2.74 7.38
N VAL A 104 7.16 -3.02 6.08
CA VAL A 104 5.90 -3.36 5.42
C VAL A 104 5.91 -4.80 4.91
N ASN A 105 4.76 -5.47 4.96
CA ASN A 105 4.63 -6.90 4.66
C ASN A 105 4.98 -7.25 3.22
N TYR A 106 4.82 -6.31 2.28
CA TYR A 106 5.17 -6.48 0.87
C TYR A 106 6.62 -6.07 0.54
N GLY A 107 7.37 -5.45 1.45
CA GLY A 107 8.76 -5.04 1.17
C GLY A 107 9.65 -6.21 0.76
N PRO A 108 9.61 -7.36 1.47
CA PRO A 108 10.35 -8.55 1.05
C PRO A 108 9.97 -9.10 -0.33
N LEU A 109 8.80 -8.77 -0.87
CA LEU A 109 8.42 -9.16 -2.24
C LEU A 109 9.10 -8.28 -3.27
N VAL A 110 9.25 -6.98 -2.97
CA VAL A 110 9.99 -6.04 -3.83
C VAL A 110 11.47 -6.43 -3.86
N TYR A 111 12.06 -6.72 -2.70
CA TYR A 111 13.48 -7.08 -2.60
C TYR A 111 13.85 -8.37 -3.34
N ARG A 112 12.91 -9.34 -3.38
CA ARG A 112 13.10 -10.61 -4.10
C ARG A 112 12.74 -10.54 -5.58
N GLY A 113 12.22 -9.41 -6.05
CA GLY A 113 11.78 -9.22 -7.43
C GLY A 113 10.39 -9.79 -7.75
N ASP A 114 9.67 -10.33 -6.77
CA ASP A 114 8.31 -10.85 -6.97
C ASP A 114 7.28 -9.73 -7.22
N ALA A 115 7.56 -8.53 -6.69
CA ALA A 115 6.69 -7.37 -6.79
C ALA A 115 7.42 -6.10 -7.25
N ALA A 116 6.69 -5.23 -7.93
CA ALA A 116 7.09 -3.85 -8.19
C ALA A 116 6.12 -2.89 -7.49
N TRP A 117 6.66 -1.88 -6.81
CA TRP A 117 5.89 -0.77 -6.23
C TRP A 117 5.92 0.42 -7.17
N ILE A 118 4.77 0.96 -7.58
CA ILE A 118 4.67 2.09 -8.52
C ILE A 118 3.96 3.25 -7.83
N ASN A 119 4.48 4.46 -7.96
CA ASN A 119 3.90 5.66 -7.34
C ASN A 119 3.11 6.49 -8.36
N ALA A 120 1.89 6.92 -8.02
CA ALA A 120 1.15 7.86 -8.87
C ALA A 120 1.88 9.21 -9.03
N SER A 121 2.51 9.67 -7.95
CA SER A 121 3.39 10.85 -7.92
C SER A 121 4.84 10.39 -7.79
N PRO A 122 5.68 10.59 -8.81
CA PRO A 122 7.09 10.19 -8.73
C PRO A 122 7.89 11.10 -7.78
N TYR A 123 7.37 12.28 -7.43
CA TYR A 123 8.07 13.26 -6.61
C TYR A 123 8.00 12.99 -5.09
N ARG A 124 9.08 13.36 -4.40
CA ARG A 124 9.26 13.20 -2.95
C ARG A 124 8.37 14.21 -2.21
N SER A 125 7.62 13.72 -1.23
CA SER A 125 6.75 14.55 -0.39
C SER A 125 6.52 13.86 0.96
N PRO A 126 6.49 14.60 2.08
CA PRO A 126 6.35 14.03 3.41
C PRO A 126 4.94 13.50 3.65
N ARG A 127 3.92 14.16 3.07
CA ARG A 127 2.52 13.82 3.29
C ARG A 127 1.63 14.28 2.15
N ILE A 128 1.80 13.65 0.98
CA ILE A 128 1.06 14.02 -0.25
C ILE A 128 -0.46 14.12 -0.05
N SER A 129 -1.03 13.31 0.85
CA SER A 129 -2.47 13.33 1.17
C SER A 129 -2.94 14.60 1.88
N ALA A 130 -2.04 15.38 2.50
CA ALA A 130 -2.32 16.66 3.14
C ALA A 130 -1.96 17.86 2.25
N GLU A 131 -1.27 17.65 1.13
CA GLU A 131 -0.75 18.71 0.25
C GLU A 131 -1.66 18.91 -0.96
N ARG A 132 -2.65 19.79 -0.83
CA ARG A 132 -3.68 19.97 -1.87
C ARG A 132 -3.12 20.45 -3.20
N ASP A 133 -2.13 21.33 -3.20
CA ASP A 133 -1.55 21.86 -4.45
C ASP A 133 -0.78 20.78 -5.20
N ASN A 134 0.03 19.98 -4.49
CA ASN A 134 0.69 18.81 -5.05
C ASN A 134 -0.32 17.81 -5.62
N GLN A 135 -1.42 17.52 -4.92
CA GLN A 135 -2.46 16.62 -5.42
C GLN A 135 -3.15 17.13 -6.68
N ARG A 136 -3.28 18.45 -6.85
CA ARG A 136 -3.81 19.05 -8.08
C ARG A 136 -2.80 18.87 -9.22
N LEU A 137 -1.54 19.20 -8.98
CA LEU A 137 -0.46 19.09 -9.97
C LEU A 137 -0.28 17.66 -10.48
N VAL A 138 -0.28 16.66 -9.60
CA VAL A 138 -0.16 15.22 -9.97
C VAL A 138 -1.20 14.77 -10.99
N ARG A 139 -2.34 15.47 -11.09
CA ARG A 139 -3.35 15.15 -12.10
C ARG A 139 -2.91 15.58 -13.49
N SER A 140 -2.18 16.67 -13.60
CA SER A 140 -1.72 17.27 -14.85
C SER A 140 -0.26 17.00 -15.20
N LEU A 141 0.55 16.46 -14.27
CA LEU A 141 1.93 16.08 -14.57
C LEU A 141 1.99 15.06 -15.72
N PRO A 142 2.71 15.36 -16.82
CA PRO A 142 2.91 14.42 -17.91
C PRO A 142 3.39 13.05 -17.47
N SER A 143 4.30 12.96 -16.49
CA SER A 143 4.76 11.68 -15.93
C SER A 143 3.65 10.90 -15.23
N SER A 144 2.79 11.55 -14.45
CA SER A 144 1.64 10.90 -13.81
C SER A 144 0.56 10.52 -14.83
N VAL A 145 0.37 11.31 -15.90
CA VAL A 145 -0.50 10.95 -17.03
C VAL A 145 0.04 9.70 -17.73
N PHE A 146 1.34 9.68 -18.02
CA PHE A 146 2.03 8.54 -18.61
C PHE A 146 1.87 7.29 -17.75
N LEU A 147 2.14 7.34 -16.44
CA LEU A 147 2.02 6.19 -15.54
C LEU A 147 0.59 5.63 -15.48
N ARG A 148 -0.43 6.49 -15.51
CA ARG A 148 -1.83 6.04 -15.59
C ARG A 148 -2.12 5.35 -16.91
N ARG A 149 -1.67 5.92 -18.04
CA ARG A 149 -1.84 5.28 -19.35
C ARG A 149 -1.11 3.95 -19.43
N TRP A 150 0.13 3.88 -18.94
CA TRP A 150 0.91 2.64 -18.86
C TRP A 150 0.22 1.56 -18.05
N LEU A 151 -0.32 1.92 -16.88
CA LEU A 151 -1.10 0.98 -16.08
C LEU A 151 -2.30 0.44 -16.88
N LEU A 152 -3.07 1.32 -17.51
CA LEU A 152 -4.31 0.96 -18.21
C LEU A 152 -4.07 0.19 -19.51
N GLU A 153 -3.08 0.61 -20.30
CA GLU A 153 -2.83 0.11 -21.64
C GLU A 153 -1.87 -1.09 -21.66
N ALA A 154 -0.93 -1.19 -20.71
CA ALA A 154 0.08 -2.25 -20.69
C ALA A 154 -0.13 -3.26 -19.55
N VAL A 155 -0.44 -2.82 -18.33
CA VAL A 155 -0.45 -3.70 -17.14
C VAL A 155 -1.80 -4.34 -16.87
N VAL A 156 -2.90 -3.58 -16.92
CA VAL A 156 -4.25 -4.10 -16.67
C VAL A 156 -4.62 -5.23 -17.64
N PRO A 157 -4.28 -5.19 -18.94
CA PRO A 157 -4.50 -6.33 -19.83
C PRO A 157 -3.76 -7.61 -19.41
N LEU A 158 -2.55 -7.49 -18.84
CA LEU A 158 -1.80 -8.63 -18.29
C LEU A 158 -2.49 -9.18 -17.04
N ALA A 159 -3.01 -8.29 -16.20
CA ALA A 159 -3.76 -8.68 -15.02
C ALA A 159 -5.05 -9.45 -15.37
N ALA A 160 -5.77 -8.99 -16.41
CA ALA A 160 -6.97 -9.66 -16.90
C ALA A 160 -6.71 -11.09 -17.40
N ARG A 161 -5.50 -11.36 -17.92
CA ARG A 161 -5.07 -12.70 -18.36
C ARG A 161 -4.44 -13.55 -17.25
N GLY A 162 -4.33 -13.03 -16.04
CA GLY A 162 -3.69 -13.72 -14.92
C GLY A 162 -2.16 -13.79 -15.02
N GLU A 163 -1.54 -13.04 -15.92
CA GLU A 163 -0.08 -12.96 -16.04
C GLU A 163 0.53 -12.04 -14.97
N ARG A 164 -0.27 -11.10 -14.45
CA ARG A 164 0.09 -10.22 -13.33
C ARG A 164 -1.04 -10.10 -12.32
N LEU A 165 -0.72 -9.64 -11.12
CA LEU A 165 -1.68 -9.19 -10.12
C LEU A 165 -1.44 -7.72 -9.79
N VAL A 166 -2.48 -6.89 -9.85
CA VAL A 166 -2.41 -5.48 -9.49
C VAL A 166 -3.06 -5.25 -8.14
N VAL A 167 -2.34 -4.63 -7.20
CA VAL A 167 -2.86 -4.25 -5.88
C VAL A 167 -2.88 -2.72 -5.75
N VAL A 168 -4.07 -2.14 -5.76
CA VAL A 168 -4.30 -0.71 -5.59
C VAL A 168 -4.26 -0.36 -4.11
N LYS A 169 -3.08 -0.04 -3.57
CA LYS A 169 -2.90 0.28 -2.15
C LYS A 169 -3.30 1.73 -1.79
N ARG A 170 -3.03 2.68 -2.68
CA ARG A 170 -3.32 4.10 -2.46
C ARG A 170 -4.10 4.68 -3.64
N PRO A 171 -5.42 4.45 -3.75
CA PRO A 171 -6.18 4.74 -4.97
C PRO A 171 -6.33 6.24 -5.30
N GLY A 172 -6.20 7.13 -4.30
CA GLY A 172 -6.62 8.53 -4.41
C GLY A 172 -5.98 9.33 -5.56
N LEU A 173 -4.68 9.13 -5.81
CA LEU A 173 -3.95 9.86 -6.85
C LEU A 173 -4.01 9.21 -8.23
N TRP A 174 -4.32 7.92 -8.29
CA TRP A 174 -4.35 7.18 -9.56
C TRP A 174 -5.56 7.52 -10.42
N ARG A 175 -6.66 8.01 -9.82
CA ARG A 175 -7.91 8.33 -10.52
C ARG A 175 -8.38 7.20 -11.46
N LEU A 176 -8.19 5.96 -11.01
CA LEU A 176 -8.56 4.80 -11.83
C LEU A 176 -10.06 4.84 -12.15
N PRO A 177 -10.42 4.63 -13.43
CA PRO A 177 -11.81 4.41 -13.82
C PRO A 177 -12.46 3.31 -12.97
N PRO A 178 -13.77 3.41 -12.66
CA PRO A 178 -14.46 2.39 -11.86
C PRO A 178 -14.28 0.96 -12.38
N GLU A 179 -14.34 0.78 -13.70
CA GLU A 179 -14.21 -0.52 -14.37
C GLU A 179 -12.87 -1.20 -14.12
N VAL A 180 -11.80 -0.42 -13.93
CA VAL A 180 -10.46 -0.95 -13.64
C VAL A 180 -10.38 -1.49 -12.22
N ARG A 181 -11.11 -0.87 -11.28
CA ARG A 181 -11.11 -1.29 -9.87
C ARG A 181 -11.79 -2.64 -9.65
N THR A 182 -12.63 -3.04 -10.59
CA THR A 182 -13.35 -4.31 -10.60
C THR A 182 -12.83 -5.28 -11.67
N ALA A 183 -11.77 -4.90 -12.39
CA ALA A 183 -11.22 -5.73 -13.45
C ALA A 183 -10.59 -7.01 -12.88
N PRO A 184 -10.66 -8.15 -13.60
CA PRO A 184 -9.97 -9.37 -13.20
C PRO A 184 -8.47 -9.11 -12.99
N GLY A 185 -7.92 -9.70 -11.91
CA GLY A 185 -6.52 -9.49 -11.54
C GLY A 185 -6.21 -8.14 -10.88
N VAL A 186 -7.21 -7.30 -10.61
CA VAL A 186 -7.05 -6.03 -9.87
C VAL A 186 -7.72 -6.12 -8.49
N LEU A 187 -6.98 -5.79 -7.44
CA LEU A 187 -7.44 -5.78 -6.06
C LEU A 187 -7.30 -4.39 -5.48
N VAL A 188 -8.34 -3.86 -4.83
CA VAL A 188 -8.25 -2.60 -4.07
C VAL A 188 -8.09 -2.90 -2.59
N ASP A 189 -7.03 -2.36 -1.97
CA ASP A 189 -6.85 -2.51 -0.53
C ASP A 189 -7.83 -1.59 0.24
N PRO A 190 -8.66 -2.14 1.15
CA PRO A 190 -9.67 -1.36 1.86
C PRO A 190 -9.12 -0.42 2.93
N ALA A 191 -7.83 -0.54 3.31
CA ALA A 191 -7.21 0.31 4.34
C ALA A 191 -6.09 1.19 3.74
N PRO A 192 -6.44 2.21 2.94
CA PRO A 192 -5.47 3.05 2.24
C PRO A 192 -4.67 4.00 3.16
N ILE A 193 -4.83 3.92 4.48
CA ILE A 193 -3.98 4.64 5.45
C ILE A 193 -2.93 3.69 6.05
N SER A 194 -3.27 2.41 6.22
CA SER A 194 -2.34 1.42 6.77
C SER A 194 -1.11 1.30 5.88
N PRO A 195 0.12 1.28 6.43
CA PRO A 195 1.32 0.99 5.65
C PRO A 195 1.36 -0.47 5.18
N GLN A 196 0.61 -1.36 5.83
CA GLN A 196 0.54 -2.79 5.48
C GLN A 196 -0.55 -3.05 4.44
N LEU A 197 -0.34 -4.04 3.55
CA LEU A 197 -1.46 -4.67 2.87
C LEU A 197 -2.34 -5.38 3.90
N THR A 198 -3.65 -5.21 3.78
CA THR A 198 -4.62 -5.92 4.61
C THR A 198 -4.66 -7.40 4.28
N SER A 199 -5.22 -8.22 5.18
CA SER A 199 -5.16 -9.68 5.07
C SER A 199 -5.71 -10.22 3.75
N ALA A 200 -6.80 -9.64 3.21
CA ALA A 200 -7.41 -10.13 1.98
C ALA A 200 -6.50 -9.92 0.74
N PRO A 201 -6.07 -8.69 0.39
CA PRO A 201 -5.07 -8.48 -0.68
C PRO A 201 -3.77 -9.24 -0.44
N TRP A 202 -3.30 -9.31 0.81
CA TRP A 202 -2.07 -10.04 1.14
C TRP A 202 -2.18 -11.54 0.83
N ASN A 203 -3.27 -12.19 1.26
CA ASN A 203 -3.49 -13.60 0.98
C ASN A 203 -3.64 -13.87 -0.52
N ALA A 204 -4.28 -12.96 -1.26
CA ALA A 204 -4.41 -13.07 -2.71
C ALA A 204 -3.05 -12.95 -3.42
N VAL A 205 -2.18 -12.03 -2.98
CA VAL A 205 -0.79 -11.91 -3.45
C VAL A 205 -0.02 -13.21 -3.21
N GLN A 206 -0.10 -13.77 -2.00
CA GLN A 206 0.59 -15.04 -1.67
C GLN A 206 0.03 -16.21 -2.49
N GLY A 207 -1.29 -16.28 -2.66
CA GLY A 207 -1.93 -17.28 -3.51
C GLY A 207 -1.47 -17.18 -4.96
N PHE A 208 -1.45 -15.98 -5.53
CA PHE A 208 -0.99 -15.72 -6.89
C PHE A 208 0.46 -16.16 -7.11
N LEU A 209 1.37 -15.76 -6.21
CA LEU A 209 2.79 -16.09 -6.31
C LEU A 209 3.08 -17.60 -6.16
N THR A 210 2.27 -18.32 -5.39
CA THR A 210 2.41 -19.77 -5.18
C THR A 210 1.64 -20.63 -6.19
N GLY A 211 0.97 -20.01 -7.17
CA GLY A 211 0.12 -20.71 -8.14
C GLY A 211 -1.18 -21.27 -7.54
N ARG A 212 -1.53 -20.88 -6.31
CA ARG A 212 -2.77 -21.25 -5.60
C ARG A 212 -3.86 -20.18 -5.74
N GLY A 213 -3.65 -19.17 -6.59
CA GLY A 213 -4.55 -18.05 -6.80
C GLY A 213 -5.87 -18.47 -7.47
N PRO A 214 -6.90 -17.61 -7.42
CA PRO A 214 -8.16 -17.89 -8.09
C PRO A 214 -7.88 -18.20 -9.56
N ALA A 215 -8.43 -19.33 -10.05
CA ALA A 215 -8.31 -19.72 -11.45
C ALA A 215 -8.63 -18.51 -12.34
N PRO A 216 -7.91 -18.32 -13.46
CA PRO A 216 -8.21 -17.23 -14.38
C PRO A 216 -9.71 -17.26 -14.66
N ALA A 217 -10.37 -16.11 -14.49
CA ALA A 217 -11.77 -15.97 -14.87
C ALA A 217 -11.88 -16.50 -16.30
N ALA A 218 -12.72 -17.52 -16.50
CA ALA A 218 -12.89 -18.17 -17.79
C ALA A 218 -13.02 -17.08 -18.85
N GLN A 219 -12.21 -17.18 -19.91
CA GLN A 219 -12.24 -16.21 -21.00
C GLN A 219 -13.71 -16.01 -21.40
N PRO A 220 -14.23 -14.77 -21.42
CA PRO A 220 -15.55 -14.56 -21.99
C PRO A 220 -15.50 -15.10 -23.42
N PRO A 221 -16.55 -15.81 -23.86
CA PRO A 221 -16.61 -16.32 -25.23
C PRO A 221 -16.34 -15.16 -26.19
N SER A 222 -15.50 -15.40 -27.19
CA SER A 222 -15.24 -14.47 -28.28
C SER A 222 -16.56 -13.86 -28.75
N PRO A 223 -16.63 -12.54 -29.00
CA PRO A 223 -17.87 -11.90 -29.40
C PRO A 223 -18.38 -12.53 -30.69
N GLN A 224 -19.37 -13.41 -30.57
CA GLN A 224 -20.24 -13.73 -31.68
C GLN A 224 -21.13 -12.50 -31.89
N ASP A 225 -21.16 -12.01 -33.12
CA ASP A 225 -21.95 -10.87 -33.54
C ASP A 225 -23.39 -10.97 -33.01
N PRO A 226 -23.86 -10.02 -32.19
CA PRO A 226 -25.25 -10.02 -31.79
C PRO A 226 -26.13 -9.61 -33.00
N PRO A 227 -27.26 -10.29 -33.23
CA PRO A 227 -28.24 -9.82 -34.19
C PRO A 227 -28.81 -8.48 -33.73
N ARG A 228 -28.83 -7.51 -34.67
CA ARG A 228 -29.49 -6.21 -34.55
C ARG A 228 -30.85 -6.36 -33.87
N ARG A 229 -31.02 -5.72 -32.71
CA ARG A 229 -32.34 -5.44 -32.12
C ARG A 229 -32.57 -3.94 -31.95
N SER A 230 -33.74 -3.55 -32.42
CA SER A 230 -34.25 -2.19 -32.52
C SER A 230 -34.50 -1.56 -31.14
N ARG A 231 -34.22 -0.26 -31.07
CA ARG A 231 -34.49 0.63 -29.92
C ARG A 231 -36.00 0.74 -29.65
N THR A 232 -36.37 0.58 -28.39
CA THR A 232 -37.59 1.20 -27.84
C THR A 232 -37.20 1.98 -26.58
N ALA A 233 -37.62 3.24 -26.53
CA ALA A 233 -37.34 4.18 -25.45
C ALA A 233 -38.18 3.86 -24.20
N ALA A 234 -37.59 4.03 -23.02
CA ALA A 234 -38.31 4.06 -21.75
C ALA A 234 -37.89 5.28 -20.92
N VAL A 235 -38.92 5.86 -20.32
CA VAL A 235 -39.02 7.16 -19.66
C VAL A 235 -38.32 7.19 -18.31
N VAL A 236 -37.70 8.32 -18.00
CA VAL A 236 -37.07 8.67 -16.71
C VAL A 236 -38.15 9.21 -15.76
N SER A 237 -38.14 8.74 -14.50
CA SER A 237 -38.83 9.39 -13.38
C SER A 237 -37.88 9.59 -12.19
N PRO A 238 -38.06 10.64 -11.37
CA PRO A 238 -37.01 11.21 -10.54
C PRO A 238 -36.96 10.65 -9.11
N VAL A 239 -35.74 10.71 -8.56
CA VAL A 239 -35.35 10.28 -7.21
C VAL A 239 -35.80 11.31 -6.17
N ALA A 240 -36.63 10.88 -5.22
CA ALA A 240 -36.96 11.65 -4.02
C ALA A 240 -35.94 11.37 -2.91
N ALA A 241 -35.35 12.44 -2.37
CA ALA A 241 -34.43 12.40 -1.23
C ALA A 241 -35.20 12.14 0.09
N ARG A 242 -34.91 11.03 0.76
CA ARG A 242 -35.29 10.80 2.16
C ARG A 242 -34.05 10.86 3.05
N ARG A 243 -33.99 11.89 3.89
CA ARG A 243 -33.13 11.97 5.08
C ARG A 243 -33.75 11.10 6.16
N THR A 244 -32.99 10.13 6.68
CA THR A 244 -33.30 9.43 7.94
C THR A 244 -32.34 9.87 9.05
N PRO A 245 -32.79 9.89 10.32
CA PRO A 245 -32.01 10.39 11.45
C PRO A 245 -30.94 9.37 11.89
N ARG A 246 -29.82 9.87 12.43
CA ARG A 246 -28.79 9.09 13.12
C ARG A 246 -29.40 8.38 14.33
N GLY A 247 -29.64 7.08 14.19
CA GLY A 247 -29.78 6.15 15.30
C GLY A 247 -28.41 5.60 15.70
N THR A 248 -28.21 5.38 17.00
CA THR A 248 -27.08 4.66 17.59
C THR A 248 -26.93 3.27 16.94
N GLU A 249 -25.88 3.10 16.12
CA GLU A 249 -25.53 1.83 15.50
C GLU A 249 -25.09 0.83 16.59
N THR A 250 -25.96 -0.14 16.86
CA THR A 250 -25.58 -1.42 17.47
C THR A 250 -24.63 -2.15 16.52
N VAL A 251 -23.39 -2.38 16.96
CA VAL A 251 -22.38 -3.15 16.22
C VAL A 251 -22.86 -4.59 16.06
N ALA A 252 -23.00 -5.06 14.83
CA ALA A 252 -23.37 -6.44 14.54
C ALA A 252 -22.27 -7.41 15.02
N ALA A 253 -22.67 -8.47 15.73
CA ALA A 253 -21.79 -9.53 16.19
C ALA A 253 -21.16 -10.25 14.99
N GLY A 254 -19.85 -10.06 14.78
CA GLY A 254 -19.09 -10.70 13.71
C GLY A 254 -18.67 -12.13 14.07
N THR A 255 -18.36 -12.94 13.06
CA THR A 255 -17.83 -14.30 13.22
C THR A 255 -16.56 -14.30 14.08
N ALA A 256 -16.50 -15.16 15.09
CA ALA A 256 -15.35 -15.27 15.97
C ALA A 256 -14.08 -15.59 15.17
N GLN A 257 -13.08 -14.71 15.24
CA GLN A 257 -11.79 -14.93 14.58
C GLN A 257 -10.97 -15.97 15.35
N SER A 258 -10.11 -16.74 14.68
CA SER A 258 -9.23 -17.75 15.30
C SER A 258 -8.30 -17.21 16.41
N GLN A 259 -8.22 -15.88 16.53
CA GLN A 259 -7.39 -15.11 17.45
C GLN A 259 -7.99 -14.96 18.84
N VAL A 260 -9.29 -15.23 19.00
CA VAL A 260 -10.03 -14.95 20.25
C VAL A 260 -9.47 -15.77 21.40
N ALA A 261 -9.24 -17.07 21.19
CA ALA A 261 -8.72 -17.94 22.25
C ALA A 261 -7.30 -17.52 22.72
N PRO A 262 -6.31 -17.28 21.82
CA PRO A 262 -5.02 -16.73 22.23
C PRO A 262 -5.11 -15.39 22.98
N LEU A 263 -5.95 -14.46 22.53
CA LEU A 263 -6.15 -13.17 23.20
C LEU A 263 -6.73 -13.34 24.60
N MET A 264 -7.76 -14.16 24.76
CA MET A 264 -8.38 -14.44 26.05
C MET A 264 -7.39 -15.08 27.02
N ARG A 265 -6.55 -16.01 26.56
CA ARG A 265 -5.48 -16.60 27.39
C ARG A 265 -4.49 -15.55 27.91
N VAL A 266 -4.09 -14.61 27.05
CA VAL A 266 -3.19 -13.51 27.47
C VAL A 266 -3.88 -12.59 28.47
N CYS A 267 -5.14 -12.23 28.22
CA CYS A 267 -5.90 -11.38 29.13
C CYS A 267 -6.07 -12.05 30.50
N GLU A 268 -6.44 -13.33 30.53
CA GLU A 268 -6.58 -14.12 31.76
C GLU A 268 -5.27 -14.21 32.53
N ALA A 269 -4.18 -14.59 31.86
CA ALA A 269 -2.86 -14.74 32.47
C ALA A 269 -2.35 -13.44 33.11
N LEU A 270 -2.70 -12.28 32.53
CA LEU A 270 -2.26 -10.97 33.01
C LEU A 270 -3.29 -10.25 33.90
N GLY A 271 -4.46 -10.85 34.15
CA GLY A 271 -5.54 -10.22 34.91
C GLY A 271 -6.14 -8.98 34.23
N LEU A 272 -6.24 -9.00 32.90
CA LEU A 272 -6.67 -7.86 32.07
C LEU A 272 -8.12 -8.02 31.62
N THR A 273 -8.87 -6.92 31.68
CA THR A 273 -10.25 -6.86 31.21
C THR A 273 -10.34 -6.08 29.90
N LEU A 274 -11.07 -6.65 28.95
CA LEU A 274 -11.34 -6.07 27.64
C LEU A 274 -12.43 -5.00 27.79
N LEU A 275 -12.24 -3.81 27.20
CA LEU A 275 -13.23 -2.73 27.29
C LEU A 275 -14.52 -3.04 26.53
N THR A 276 -14.41 -3.83 25.47
CA THR A 276 -15.52 -4.19 24.60
C THR A 276 -15.41 -5.68 24.24
N PRO A 277 -15.78 -6.59 25.17
CA PRO A 277 -15.68 -8.04 24.93
C PRO A 277 -16.57 -8.52 23.78
N ASP A 278 -17.59 -7.75 23.41
CA ASP A 278 -18.51 -8.12 22.33
C ASP A 278 -18.17 -7.43 20.99
N ALA A 279 -17.14 -6.57 20.96
CA ALA A 279 -16.72 -5.93 19.71
C ALA A 279 -16.07 -6.94 18.75
N ALA A 280 -16.24 -6.71 17.44
CA ALA A 280 -15.60 -7.53 16.41
C ALA A 280 -14.08 -7.61 16.64
N TRP A 281 -13.62 -8.80 17.02
CA TRP A 281 -12.25 -9.03 17.47
C TRP A 281 -11.24 -8.79 16.35
N PRO A 282 -10.13 -8.09 16.63
CA PRO A 282 -9.20 -7.72 15.60
C PRO A 282 -8.28 -8.90 15.23
N GLY A 283 -8.11 -9.13 13.93
CA GLY A 283 -7.11 -10.05 13.37
C GLY A 283 -5.68 -9.70 13.78
N TYR A 284 -4.71 -10.60 13.49
CA TYR A 284 -3.28 -10.31 13.65
C TYR A 284 -2.90 -8.93 13.09
N GLY A 285 -1.98 -8.25 13.78
CA GLY A 285 -1.46 -6.95 13.35
C GLY A 285 -2.34 -5.75 13.73
N LYS A 286 -3.21 -5.92 14.72
CA LYS A 286 -4.10 -4.86 15.23
C LYS A 286 -3.95 -4.71 16.74
N VAL A 287 -4.27 -3.50 17.21
CA VAL A 287 -4.23 -3.13 18.63
C VAL A 287 -5.63 -3.31 19.24
N VAL A 288 -5.70 -4.04 20.35
CA VAL A 288 -6.87 -4.16 21.22
C VAL A 288 -6.68 -3.21 22.41
N HIS A 289 -7.65 -2.36 22.67
CA HIS A 289 -7.63 -1.48 23.86
C HIS A 289 -8.20 -2.21 25.08
N LEU A 290 -7.52 -2.06 26.21
CA LEU A 290 -7.87 -2.66 27.48
C LEU A 290 -8.33 -1.60 28.49
N GLY A 291 -8.86 -2.01 29.64
CA GLY A 291 -9.09 -1.11 30.76
C GLY A 291 -7.78 -0.51 31.31
N GLY A 292 -7.84 0.75 31.76
CA GLY A 292 -6.63 1.55 32.02
C GLY A 292 -5.93 1.92 30.71
N ALA A 293 -4.87 2.73 30.73
CA ALA A 293 -4.17 3.16 29.51
C ALA A 293 -3.34 2.05 28.82
N ARG A 294 -3.89 0.83 28.74
CA ARG A 294 -3.25 -0.42 28.33
C ARG A 294 -3.73 -0.86 26.96
N SER A 295 -2.93 -1.68 26.28
CA SER A 295 -3.30 -2.22 24.96
C SER A 295 -2.55 -3.50 24.63
N ILE A 296 -3.14 -4.39 23.82
CA ILE A 296 -2.50 -5.62 23.33
C ILE A 296 -2.36 -5.54 21.81
N TYR A 297 -1.17 -5.87 21.29
CA TYR A 297 -0.94 -6.07 19.87
C TYR A 297 -0.66 -7.56 19.60
N LEU A 298 -1.53 -8.21 18.83
CA LEU A 298 -1.43 -9.64 18.54
C LEU A 298 -0.62 -9.92 17.27
N ASN A 299 0.42 -10.76 17.40
CA ASN A 299 1.16 -11.38 16.30
C ASN A 299 0.83 -12.88 16.22
N ARG A 300 1.32 -13.55 15.18
CA ARG A 300 1.13 -15.00 14.98
C ARG A 300 1.72 -15.87 16.09
N THR A 301 2.81 -15.43 16.70
CA THR A 301 3.57 -16.24 17.66
C THR A 301 3.65 -15.60 19.05
N ASN A 302 3.17 -14.37 19.19
CA ASN A 302 3.25 -13.62 20.45
C ASN A 302 2.20 -12.51 20.53
N ALA A 303 1.99 -12.00 21.73
CA ALA A 303 1.26 -10.77 22.02
C ALA A 303 2.20 -9.76 22.69
N ASP A 304 2.27 -8.54 22.15
CA ASP A 304 2.97 -7.43 22.78
C ASP A 304 1.94 -6.61 23.60
N VAL A 305 2.04 -6.68 24.92
CA VAL A 305 1.12 -6.02 25.88
C VAL A 305 1.77 -4.75 26.41
N ARG A 306 1.09 -3.61 26.23
CA ARG A 306 1.51 -2.30 26.73
C ARG A 306 0.86 -2.01 28.09
N SER A 307 1.65 -1.65 29.09
CA SER A 307 1.17 -1.17 30.40
C SER A 307 2.14 -0.16 31.02
N SER A 308 1.92 0.20 32.29
CA SER A 308 2.90 0.95 33.07
C SER A 308 4.19 0.12 33.31
N PRO A 309 5.37 0.75 33.45
CA PRO A 309 6.61 0.01 33.71
C PRO A 309 6.57 -0.87 34.97
N SER A 310 5.88 -0.42 36.03
CA SER A 310 5.75 -1.18 37.27
C SER A 310 4.94 -2.47 37.10
N GLU A 311 3.84 -2.42 36.35
CA GLU A 311 3.04 -3.61 36.01
C GLU A 311 3.82 -4.57 35.10
N VAL A 312 4.49 -4.04 34.08
CA VAL A 312 5.32 -4.84 33.17
C VAL A 312 6.43 -5.56 33.92
N ALA A 313 7.12 -4.88 34.84
CA ALA A 313 8.12 -5.49 35.71
C ALA A 313 7.53 -6.54 36.67
N ALA A 314 6.31 -6.32 37.17
CA ALA A 314 5.61 -7.31 37.99
C ALA A 314 5.29 -8.59 37.20
N TRP A 315 4.73 -8.47 36.00
CA TRP A 315 4.44 -9.61 35.13
C TRP A 315 5.70 -10.35 34.68
N GLN A 316 6.79 -9.63 34.38
CA GLN A 316 8.07 -10.25 34.05
C GLN A 316 8.61 -11.08 35.23
N ARG A 317 8.57 -10.53 36.46
CA ARG A 317 8.99 -11.27 37.67
C ARG A 317 8.13 -12.51 37.92
N ALA A 318 6.87 -12.47 37.53
CA ALA A 318 5.96 -13.62 37.57
C ALA A 318 6.18 -14.64 36.44
N GLY A 319 7.13 -14.41 35.53
CA GLY A 319 7.43 -15.33 34.43
C GLY A 319 6.40 -15.35 33.30
N LEU A 320 5.52 -14.34 33.23
CA LEU A 320 4.40 -14.29 32.27
C LEU A 320 4.81 -13.81 30.87
N GLY A 321 6.07 -13.38 30.71
CA GLY A 321 6.60 -12.90 29.43
C GLY A 321 7.98 -12.27 29.56
N THR A 322 8.45 -11.65 28.49
CA THR A 322 9.75 -10.97 28.43
C THR A 322 9.57 -9.50 28.09
N VAL A 323 10.27 -8.62 28.81
CA VAL A 323 10.24 -7.18 28.51
C VAL A 323 10.95 -6.93 27.17
N ARG A 324 10.36 -6.09 26.32
CA ARG A 324 10.98 -5.80 25.03
C ARG A 324 12.30 -5.04 25.21
N PRO A 325 13.35 -5.40 24.45
CA PRO A 325 14.56 -4.60 24.40
C PRO A 325 14.20 -3.15 24.04
N ASN A 326 14.72 -2.20 24.81
CA ASN A 326 14.55 -0.75 24.61
C ASN A 326 13.13 -0.20 24.86
N ASN A 327 12.22 -0.96 25.48
CA ASN A 327 10.91 -0.43 25.88
C ASN A 327 10.32 -1.17 27.08
N ASP A 328 10.50 -0.60 28.27
CA ASP A 328 10.01 -1.10 29.56
C ASP A 328 8.48 -1.05 29.71
N ARG A 329 7.78 -0.44 28.76
CA ARG A 329 6.30 -0.40 28.74
C ARG A 329 5.67 -1.58 28.02
N TYR A 330 6.45 -2.49 27.45
CA TYR A 330 5.91 -3.64 26.71
C TYR A 330 6.43 -4.96 27.25
N LEU A 331 5.49 -5.86 27.55
CA LEU A 331 5.72 -7.27 27.82
C LEU A 331 5.36 -8.09 26.58
N ARG A 332 6.26 -8.95 26.13
CA ARG A 332 6.01 -9.94 25.08
C ARG A 332 5.63 -11.28 25.71
N VAL A 333 4.44 -11.76 25.37
CA VAL A 333 3.88 -13.06 25.80
C VAL A 333 3.84 -14.00 24.59
N MET A 334 4.34 -15.22 24.72
CA MET A 334 4.26 -16.21 23.63
C MET A 334 2.87 -16.86 23.61
N LEU A 335 2.30 -17.11 22.42
CA LEU A 335 0.90 -17.56 22.23
C LEU A 335 0.70 -19.06 22.05
#